data_AF-A0A8I3MRM1-F1
#
_entry.id   AF-A0A8I3MRM1-F1
#
_cell.length_a   1.000
_cell.length_b   1.000
_cell.length_c   1.000
_cell.angle_alpha   90.00
_cell.angle_beta   90.00
_cell.angle_gamma   90.00
#
_symmetry.space_group_name_H-M   'P 1'
#
loop_
_entity.id
_entity.type
_entity.pdbx_description
1 polymer ?
#
loop_
_entity_poly.entity_id
_entity_poly.type
_entity_poly.pdbx_seq_one_letter_code
_entity_poly.pdbx_strand_id
1 'polypeptide(L)'
;MTTEHPLAVKQAKKSWLPSQVRTRVKAIGMALLQSIASLPLLFMRTHSYGPVKRFPFCWLEQRELKEGAGMARKLAWSGEVGGGGTLVAEICSPAWGWGLHYHHPKPSDAFPEIICCLPDWVSNVSAFLPDSFSSELTASLLHHVIPVETMKGEAGSMQHNEKPKQEGHIWGSMRRTAFILGSGLLLLVAFWNSVTWHLQRFWGASGYFWQAQWEKLLSTFEGMEWMLYFIGAIQVPGLLFWSFNGFLLVVDTTGKPNFISRYRIQVGKNEPVDAEKLRRSIRTVLFNQYMISLPMVVLLYPVLKLWGNPCRRELPTFHWFLLELTVFTLIEEVLFYYSHRLLHHPTFYKKIHKKHHEWTAPIGVISFYAHPIEHVVSNTLPVMVGPILMGSHLSSITMWFSLALIITTISHCGYHLPFLPSPEFHDYHHLKFNQCYGVLGVLDHLHGTDTLFKQTKAYERHILLLGLTPLSESIPDPPKKME
;
A
#
# COMPACT_ATOMS: atom_id res chain seq x y z
N MET A 1 37.09 -46.47 14.80
CA MET A 1 35.65 -46.78 14.76
C MET A 1 34.91 -45.48 14.48
N THR A 2 34.15 -45.50 13.39
CA THR A 2 33.48 -44.38 12.72
C THR A 2 32.04 -44.22 13.20
N THR A 3 31.60 -42.99 13.53
CA THR A 3 30.19 -42.59 13.62
C THR A 3 30.04 -41.15 13.11
N GLU A 4 29.68 -40.99 11.84
CA GLU A 4 28.35 -40.61 11.34
C GLU A 4 27.99 -39.12 11.45
N HIS A 5 28.34 -38.38 10.40
CA HIS A 5 27.79 -37.06 10.05
C HIS A 5 26.44 -37.25 9.34
N PRO A 6 25.36 -36.50 9.67
CA PRO A 6 24.07 -36.71 9.01
C PRO A 6 24.04 -36.10 7.61
N LEU A 7 23.88 -36.98 6.63
CA LEU A 7 23.10 -36.89 5.40
C LEU A 7 22.28 -35.58 5.19
N ALA A 8 22.92 -34.49 4.74
CA ALA A 8 22.22 -33.30 4.24
C ALA A 8 22.60 -32.89 2.81
N VAL A 9 23.42 -33.69 2.11
CA VAL A 9 24.00 -33.29 0.80
C VAL A 9 23.59 -34.21 -0.37
N LYS A 10 22.74 -35.22 -0.15
CA LYS A 10 22.41 -36.23 -1.21
C LYS A 10 20.98 -36.21 -1.74
N GLN A 11 20.28 -35.06 -1.71
CA GLN A 11 18.94 -34.95 -2.31
C GLN A 11 18.76 -33.72 -3.23
N ALA A 12 19.84 -33.30 -3.90
CA ALA A 12 19.80 -32.23 -4.91
C ALA A 12 20.24 -32.75 -6.29
N LYS A 13 19.59 -33.81 -6.79
CA LYS A 13 19.70 -34.24 -8.20
C LYS A 13 18.36 -34.81 -8.69
N LYS A 14 17.37 -33.94 -8.90
CA LYS A 14 16.35 -34.16 -9.93
C LYS A 14 15.99 -32.79 -10.52
N SER A 15 16.08 -32.67 -11.84
CA SER A 15 15.60 -31.50 -12.56
C SER A 15 14.07 -31.51 -12.53
N TRP A 16 13.46 -30.69 -11.68
CA TRP A 16 12.01 -30.61 -11.55
C TRP A 16 11.49 -29.45 -12.39
N LEU A 17 11.12 -29.73 -13.64
CA LEU A 17 10.09 -29.04 -14.45
C LEU A 17 10.13 -29.60 -15.89
N PRO A 18 9.02 -30.15 -16.42
CA PRO A 18 8.90 -30.53 -17.83
C PRO A 18 9.26 -29.34 -18.74
N SER A 19 9.96 -29.59 -19.86
CA SER A 19 10.49 -28.52 -20.73
C SER A 19 9.40 -27.53 -21.17
N GLN A 20 8.18 -28.02 -21.41
CA GLN A 20 7.03 -27.19 -21.80
C GLN A 20 6.58 -26.21 -20.70
N VAL A 21 6.66 -26.58 -19.42
CA VAL A 21 6.32 -25.67 -18.30
C VAL A 21 7.41 -24.63 -18.12
N ARG A 22 8.68 -25.00 -18.35
CA ARG A 22 9.83 -24.09 -18.30
C ARG A 22 9.74 -22.99 -19.36
N THR A 23 9.26 -23.33 -20.56
CA THR A 23 9.04 -22.37 -21.65
C THR A 23 7.87 -21.45 -21.37
N ARG A 24 6.75 -21.98 -20.83
CA ARG A 24 5.58 -21.17 -20.47
C ARG A 24 5.84 -20.22 -19.29
N VAL A 25 6.56 -20.66 -18.26
CA VAL A 25 6.93 -19.81 -17.11
C VAL A 25 7.95 -18.74 -17.50
N LYS A 26 8.92 -19.06 -18.37
CA LYS A 26 9.82 -18.04 -18.94
C LYS A 26 9.09 -17.03 -19.83
N ALA A 27 8.10 -17.49 -20.61
CA ALA A 27 7.29 -16.60 -21.44
C ALA A 27 6.41 -15.68 -20.60
N ILE A 28 5.80 -16.17 -19.51
CA ILE A 28 5.00 -15.34 -18.59
C ILE A 28 5.88 -14.36 -17.81
N GLY A 29 7.04 -14.80 -17.30
CA GLY A 29 7.99 -13.91 -16.62
C GLY A 29 8.56 -12.83 -17.53
N MET A 30 8.89 -13.17 -18.79
CA MET A 30 9.31 -12.19 -19.79
C MET A 30 8.16 -11.27 -20.24
N ALA A 31 6.93 -11.78 -20.35
CA ALA A 31 5.76 -10.96 -20.66
C ALA A 31 5.45 -9.97 -19.52
N LEU A 32 5.55 -10.38 -18.26
CA LEU A 32 5.40 -9.48 -17.10
C LEU A 32 6.53 -8.44 -17.04
N LEU A 33 7.78 -8.84 -17.28
CA LEU A 33 8.90 -7.90 -17.36
C LEU A 33 8.76 -6.93 -18.55
N GLN A 34 8.23 -7.39 -19.69
CA GLN A 34 7.92 -6.54 -20.84
C GLN A 34 6.72 -5.64 -20.57
N SER A 35 5.67 -6.10 -19.88
CA SER A 35 4.51 -5.28 -19.47
C SER A 35 4.91 -4.20 -18.45
N ILE A 36 5.84 -4.50 -17.54
CA ILE A 36 6.41 -3.52 -16.61
C ILE A 36 7.32 -2.53 -17.35
N ALA A 37 8.12 -2.99 -18.32
CA ALA A 37 8.97 -2.13 -19.15
C ALA A 37 8.20 -1.26 -20.16
N SER A 38 6.94 -1.60 -20.47
CA SER A 38 6.06 -0.85 -21.39
C SER A 38 5.07 0.08 -20.69
N LEU A 39 5.23 0.25 -19.37
CA LEU A 39 4.39 1.11 -18.52
C LEU A 39 4.90 2.56 -18.34
N PRO A 40 5.48 3.19 -19.38
CA PRO A 40 5.30 4.62 -19.55
C PRO A 40 4.85 4.92 -20.98
N LEU A 41 3.58 5.33 -21.16
CA LEU A 41 3.10 6.24 -22.23
C LEU A 41 1.56 6.39 -22.33
N LEU A 42 0.75 5.73 -21.49
CA LEU A 42 -0.73 5.87 -21.58
C LEU A 42 -1.40 6.78 -20.54
N PHE A 43 -0.66 7.41 -19.63
CA PHE A 43 -1.21 8.38 -18.67
C PHE A 43 -0.41 9.69 -18.68
N MET A 44 -0.44 10.39 -19.83
CA MET A 44 -0.07 11.81 -19.92
C MET A 44 -1.15 12.59 -20.68
N ARG A 45 -2.20 13.01 -19.96
CA ARG A 45 -3.13 14.11 -20.22
C ARG A 45 -4.05 14.12 -19.00
N THR A 46 -4.13 15.14 -18.15
CA THR A 46 -4.13 16.58 -18.37
C THR A 46 -3.74 17.31 -17.09
N HIS A 47 -2.80 18.25 -17.14
CA HIS A 47 -2.87 19.54 -16.44
C HIS A 47 -1.82 20.46 -17.06
N SER A 48 -2.28 21.35 -17.95
CA SER A 48 -1.49 22.42 -18.54
C SER A 48 -1.42 23.61 -17.58
N TYR A 49 -0.20 24.05 -17.24
CA TYR A 49 0.07 25.44 -16.85
C TYR A 49 1.42 25.88 -17.44
N GLY A 50 1.39 26.93 -18.27
CA GLY A 50 2.53 27.81 -18.57
C GLY A 50 3.41 27.47 -19.78
N PRO A 51 3.81 28.46 -20.62
CA PRO A 51 4.49 28.21 -21.89
C PRO A 51 5.99 27.96 -21.68
N VAL A 52 6.44 26.75 -21.99
CA VAL A 52 7.86 26.43 -22.11
C VAL A 52 8.39 26.96 -23.45
N LYS A 53 9.31 27.91 -23.39
CA LYS A 53 10.12 28.34 -24.53
C LYS A 53 10.90 27.12 -25.07
N ARG A 54 10.54 26.65 -26.27
CA ARG A 54 11.30 25.64 -27.00
C ARG A 54 12.60 26.26 -27.54
N PHE A 55 13.74 25.77 -27.05
CA PHE A 55 15.01 25.83 -27.77
C PHE A 55 15.08 24.65 -28.74
N PRO A 56 15.39 24.85 -30.03
CA PRO A 56 15.71 23.74 -30.92
C PRO A 56 17.18 23.35 -30.76
N PHE A 57 17.43 22.12 -30.30
CA PHE A 57 18.71 21.44 -30.47
C PHE A 57 18.81 20.97 -31.92
N CYS A 58 19.75 21.54 -32.67
CA CYS A 58 20.16 21.06 -33.99
C CYS A 58 21.28 20.02 -33.82
N TRP A 59 21.19 18.95 -34.61
CA TRP A 59 22.21 17.92 -34.77
C TRP A 59 23.55 18.53 -35.22
N LEU A 60 24.63 18.19 -34.51
CA LEU A 60 26.01 18.50 -34.91
C LEU A 60 26.59 17.27 -35.61
N GLU A 61 26.58 17.30 -36.94
CA GLU A 61 27.38 16.41 -37.79
C GLU A 61 28.78 17.01 -37.93
N GLN A 62 29.79 16.21 -37.61
CA GLN A 62 31.20 16.58 -37.64
C GLN A 62 31.66 16.71 -39.10
N ARG A 63 32.01 17.92 -39.54
CA ARG A 63 32.93 18.13 -40.67
C ARG A 63 33.97 19.18 -40.31
N GLU A 64 35.22 18.75 -40.37
CA GLU A 64 36.40 19.62 -40.34
C GLU A 64 36.40 20.55 -41.56
N LEU A 65 36.59 21.85 -41.34
CA LEU A 65 37.23 22.75 -42.29
C LEU A 65 37.95 23.87 -41.53
N LYS A 66 39.18 24.14 -41.95
CA LYS A 66 40.16 25.08 -41.38
C LYS A 66 39.86 26.55 -41.75
N GLU A 67 40.55 27.43 -40.99
CA GLU A 67 40.96 28.81 -41.29
C GLU A 67 40.08 30.00 -40.86
N GLY A 68 40.72 30.95 -40.16
CA GLY A 68 40.68 32.36 -40.57
C GLY A 68 39.85 33.36 -39.76
N ALA A 69 40.53 34.08 -38.85
CA ALA A 69 40.36 35.50 -38.47
C ALA A 69 39.04 36.27 -38.72
N GLY A 70 38.54 36.91 -37.64
CA GLY A 70 38.28 38.37 -37.64
C GLY A 70 36.90 38.91 -38.01
N MET A 71 36.38 39.73 -37.09
CA MET A 71 35.61 40.97 -37.32
C MET A 71 34.07 40.93 -37.34
N ALA A 72 33.52 41.85 -36.55
CA ALA A 72 32.11 42.17 -36.40
C ALA A 72 31.48 42.78 -37.66
N ARG A 73 30.17 42.53 -37.88
CA ARG A 73 29.20 43.55 -38.32
C ARG A 73 27.74 43.10 -38.25
N LYS A 74 26.89 44.06 -37.88
CA LYS A 74 25.43 44.13 -38.06
C LYS A 74 25.01 43.71 -39.47
N LEU A 75 23.78 43.20 -39.62
CA LEU A 75 22.89 43.53 -40.75
C LEU A 75 21.42 43.17 -40.44
N ALA A 76 20.54 44.06 -40.86
CA ALA A 76 19.08 43.97 -40.86
C ALA A 76 18.57 43.58 -42.27
N TRP A 77 17.32 43.11 -42.36
CA TRP A 77 16.39 43.15 -43.53
C TRP A 77 15.07 42.45 -43.10
N SER A 78 13.85 43.01 -43.14
CA SER A 78 12.96 43.56 -44.20
C SER A 78 12.49 42.54 -45.25
N GLY A 79 11.16 42.41 -45.42
CA GLY A 79 10.52 41.67 -46.54
C GLY A 79 9.00 41.50 -46.38
N GLU A 80 8.25 41.92 -47.41
CA GLU A 80 6.82 42.27 -47.48
C GLU A 80 5.77 41.14 -47.60
N VAL A 81 4.52 41.61 -47.55
CA VAL A 81 3.20 40.97 -47.59
C VAL A 81 2.71 40.74 -49.03
N GLY A 82 1.86 39.73 -49.26
CA GLY A 82 0.95 39.74 -50.43
C GLY A 82 0.09 38.49 -50.69
N GLY A 83 -1.24 38.66 -50.57
CA GLY A 83 -2.31 37.82 -51.16
C GLY A 83 -2.94 36.80 -50.18
N GLY A 84 -4.23 36.78 -49.85
CA GLY A 84 -5.44 37.38 -50.43
C GLY A 84 -6.55 36.33 -50.39
N GLY A 85 -7.47 36.41 -49.42
CA GLY A 85 -8.59 35.47 -49.26
C GLY A 85 -9.32 35.65 -47.93
N THR A 86 -10.40 36.42 -47.96
CA THR A 86 -11.25 36.77 -46.81
C THR A 86 -12.26 35.64 -46.52
N LEU A 87 -12.34 35.19 -45.27
CA LEU A 87 -13.52 34.51 -44.73
C LEU A 87 -13.95 35.23 -43.46
N VAL A 88 -15.16 35.80 -43.48
CA VAL A 88 -15.79 36.51 -42.37
C VAL A 88 -16.53 35.50 -41.50
N ALA A 89 -16.24 35.49 -40.20
CA ALA A 89 -17.18 35.05 -39.17
C ALA A 89 -16.91 35.86 -37.89
N GLU A 90 -17.95 36.58 -37.44
CA GLU A 90 -17.94 37.54 -36.35
C GLU A 90 -17.62 36.92 -34.98
N ILE A 91 -16.73 37.57 -34.24
CA ILE A 91 -16.58 37.40 -32.80
C ILE A 91 -17.02 38.71 -32.16
N CYS A 92 -18.18 38.69 -31.49
CA CYS A 92 -18.57 39.76 -30.59
C CYS A 92 -17.77 39.66 -29.28
N SER A 93 -16.97 40.68 -28.99
CA SER A 93 -16.48 41.03 -27.65
C SER A 93 -17.12 42.34 -27.23
N PRO A 94 -17.37 42.57 -25.93
CA PRO A 94 -17.30 43.89 -25.36
C PRO A 94 -15.99 44.08 -24.57
N ALA A 95 -15.40 45.27 -24.76
CA ALA A 95 -14.42 45.92 -23.90
C ALA A 95 -14.92 45.96 -22.43
N TRP A 96 -14.12 46.23 -21.39
CA TRP A 96 -13.58 47.52 -20.90
C TRP A 96 -12.42 47.17 -19.94
N GLY A 97 -11.23 47.77 -20.00
CA GLY A 97 -10.93 49.13 -19.55
C GLY A 97 -10.31 49.11 -18.14
N TRP A 98 -8.98 49.16 -18.04
CA TRP A 98 -8.22 49.17 -16.77
C TRP A 98 -8.20 50.57 -16.14
N GLY A 99 -8.54 50.66 -14.85
CA GLY A 99 -8.33 51.85 -14.01
C GLY A 99 -7.89 51.43 -12.61
N LEU A 100 -6.68 51.83 -12.23
CA LEU A 100 -6.07 51.62 -10.91
C LEU A 100 -6.62 52.62 -9.90
N HIS A 101 -7.20 52.16 -8.79
CA HIS A 101 -7.27 52.92 -7.54
C HIS A 101 -7.05 52.01 -6.32
N TYR A 102 -5.99 52.31 -5.58
CA TYR A 102 -5.66 51.74 -4.28
C TYR A 102 -6.54 52.36 -3.19
N HIS A 103 -7.18 51.53 -2.37
CA HIS A 103 -7.64 51.90 -1.02
C HIS A 103 -7.49 50.71 -0.05
N HIS A 104 -6.80 50.94 1.07
CA HIS A 104 -6.65 50.01 2.20
C HIS A 104 -8.01 49.66 2.85
N PRO A 105 -8.26 48.41 3.28
CA PRO A 105 -9.37 48.09 4.17
C PRO A 105 -8.90 47.89 5.64
N LYS A 106 -9.71 48.37 6.58
CA LYS A 106 -9.79 47.90 7.98
C LYS A 106 -11.03 47.01 8.14
N PRO A 107 -11.10 46.18 9.19
CA PRO A 107 -11.85 44.92 9.17
C PRO A 107 -13.25 45.04 9.77
N SER A 108 -14.23 44.39 9.14
CA SER A 108 -15.47 43.93 9.78
C SER A 108 -16.21 42.97 8.85
N ASP A 109 -16.38 41.74 9.31
CA ASP A 109 -17.49 40.81 9.09
C ASP A 109 -18.17 40.77 7.72
N ALA A 110 -17.92 39.69 6.96
CA ALA A 110 -18.95 38.87 6.28
C ALA A 110 -18.27 37.78 5.42
N PHE A 111 -18.55 36.52 5.72
CA PHE A 111 -18.30 35.40 4.81
C PHE A 111 -19.28 35.49 3.62
N PRO A 112 -18.84 35.36 2.35
CA PRO A 112 -19.75 35.08 1.26
C PRO A 112 -19.93 33.56 1.10
N GLU A 113 -21.16 33.10 1.27
CA GLU A 113 -21.62 31.78 0.87
C GLU A 113 -21.47 31.60 -0.65
N ILE A 114 -20.78 30.54 -1.06
CA ILE A 114 -20.73 30.09 -2.45
C ILE A 114 -22.03 29.30 -2.71
N ILE A 115 -22.98 29.94 -3.38
CA ILE A 115 -24.16 29.30 -3.96
C ILE A 115 -23.69 28.51 -5.19
N CYS A 116 -23.60 27.19 -5.06
CA CYS A 116 -23.47 26.29 -6.20
C CYS A 116 -24.88 25.83 -6.63
N CYS A 117 -25.27 26.20 -7.85
CA CYS A 117 -26.47 25.72 -8.52
C CYS A 117 -26.43 24.18 -8.68
N LEU A 118 -27.38 23.49 -8.07
CA LEU A 118 -27.70 22.09 -8.38
C LEU A 118 -28.64 22.04 -9.61
N PRO A 119 -28.60 20.99 -10.44
CA PRO A 119 -29.59 20.78 -11.50
C PRO A 119 -31.01 20.50 -10.94
N ASP A 120 -32.01 21.14 -11.54
CA ASP A 120 -33.45 21.15 -11.20
C ASP A 120 -34.18 19.80 -11.41
N TRP A 121 -33.76 18.73 -10.72
CA TRP A 121 -34.51 17.45 -10.73
C TRP A 121 -34.77 16.84 -9.36
N VAL A 122 -34.54 17.58 -8.26
CA VAL A 122 -34.77 17.11 -6.88
C VAL A 122 -35.81 17.95 -6.12
N SER A 123 -36.35 19.02 -6.70
CA SER A 123 -37.27 19.96 -6.03
C SER A 123 -38.77 19.60 -6.11
N ASN A 124 -39.16 18.40 -6.55
CA ASN A 124 -40.57 18.05 -6.79
C ASN A 124 -41.06 16.73 -6.17
N VAL A 125 -40.58 16.36 -4.98
CA VAL A 125 -41.09 15.18 -4.24
C VAL A 125 -41.95 15.56 -3.02
N SER A 126 -42.11 16.84 -2.68
CA SER A 126 -42.97 17.30 -1.57
C SER A 126 -44.43 17.58 -1.96
N ALA A 127 -44.88 17.27 -3.18
CA ALA A 127 -46.23 17.61 -3.67
C ALA A 127 -47.22 16.44 -3.82
N PHE A 128 -46.90 15.23 -3.31
CA PHE A 128 -47.79 14.05 -3.44
C PHE A 128 -47.88 13.20 -2.16
N LEU A 129 -48.14 13.82 -1.00
CA LEU A 129 -48.61 13.11 0.19
C LEU A 129 -49.79 13.87 0.81
N PRO A 130 -51.00 13.27 0.90
CA PRO A 130 -52.13 13.86 1.62
C PRO A 130 -51.93 13.80 3.15
N ASP A 131 -52.36 14.87 3.83
CA ASP A 131 -52.22 15.17 5.28
C ASP A 131 -52.96 14.21 6.26
N SER A 132 -53.22 12.96 5.90
CA SER A 132 -53.93 12.00 6.78
C SER A 132 -53.05 10.91 7.41
N PHE A 133 -51.72 10.98 7.27
CA PHE A 133 -50.82 9.90 7.71
C PHE A 133 -50.03 10.19 9.01
N SER A 134 -50.51 11.11 9.85
CA SER A 134 -49.87 11.43 11.15
C SER A 134 -50.59 10.84 12.36
N SER A 135 -51.83 10.32 12.24
CA SER A 135 -52.61 9.83 13.39
C SER A 135 -52.69 8.31 13.52
N GLU A 136 -52.33 7.54 12.48
CA GLU A 136 -52.34 6.06 12.54
C GLU A 136 -50.99 5.44 12.96
N LEU A 137 -49.88 6.20 12.83
CA LEU A 137 -48.54 5.71 13.18
C LEU A 137 -48.30 5.68 14.72
N THR A 138 -49.02 6.51 15.47
CA THR A 138 -48.96 6.57 16.95
C THR A 138 -49.92 5.59 17.63
N ALA A 139 -50.97 5.12 16.94
CA ALA A 139 -51.92 4.15 17.50
C ALA A 139 -51.49 2.68 17.31
N SER A 140 -50.68 2.37 16.30
CA SER A 140 -50.26 0.99 15.99
C SER A 140 -49.06 0.49 16.82
N LEU A 141 -48.25 1.40 17.38
CA LEU A 141 -47.05 1.06 18.15
C LEU A 141 -47.29 0.82 19.66
N LEU A 142 -48.54 0.90 20.13
CA LEU A 142 -48.89 0.78 21.56
C LEU A 142 -49.81 -0.42 21.90
N HIS A 143 -50.12 -1.32 20.95
CA HIS A 143 -51.07 -2.43 21.16
C HIS A 143 -50.53 -3.87 20.95
N HIS A 144 -49.22 -4.09 21.00
CA HIS A 144 -48.66 -5.45 21.11
C HIS A 144 -48.18 -5.76 22.53
N VAL A 145 -49.14 -5.87 23.45
CA VAL A 145 -49.01 -6.60 24.72
C VAL A 145 -50.15 -7.62 24.76
N ILE A 146 -49.77 -8.88 24.98
CA ILE A 146 -50.61 -10.09 25.02
C ILE A 146 -51.81 -9.91 25.96
N PRO A 147 -53.00 -10.43 25.59
CA PRO A 147 -53.65 -11.35 26.52
C PRO A 147 -54.25 -12.60 25.87
N VAL A 148 -54.12 -13.68 26.64
CA VAL A 148 -54.81 -14.97 26.56
C VAL A 148 -56.25 -14.78 27.06
N GLU A 149 -57.28 -15.29 26.36
CA GLU A 149 -58.42 -15.97 26.99
C GLU A 149 -59.41 -16.67 26.03
N THR A 150 -59.59 -17.97 26.32
CA THR A 150 -60.83 -18.80 26.35
C THR A 150 -61.78 -18.98 25.16
N MET A 151 -62.05 -20.27 24.89
CA MET A 151 -63.16 -20.79 24.09
C MET A 151 -64.54 -20.55 24.73
N LYS A 152 -65.55 -20.26 23.89
CA LYS A 152 -66.93 -20.77 23.96
C LYS A 152 -67.61 -20.58 22.60
N GLY A 153 -68.27 -21.62 22.10
CA GLY A 153 -68.93 -21.63 20.79
C GLY A 153 -70.40 -21.22 20.82
N GLU A 154 -70.96 -20.97 19.63
CA GLU A 154 -72.20 -21.58 19.12
C GLU A 154 -72.48 -21.17 17.66
N ALA A 155 -73.35 -21.94 17.01
CA ALA A 155 -73.46 -22.15 15.58
C ALA A 155 -74.31 -21.11 14.80
N GLY A 156 -74.13 -21.06 13.47
CA GLY A 156 -75.02 -20.32 12.58
C GLY A 156 -74.65 -20.32 11.09
N SER A 157 -75.02 -21.39 10.39
CA SER A 157 -75.66 -21.42 9.05
C SER A 157 -75.18 -20.55 7.86
N MET A 158 -74.95 -21.26 6.75
CA MET A 158 -75.24 -20.96 5.33
C MET A 158 -74.21 -20.31 4.40
N GLN A 159 -73.88 -21.12 3.39
CA GLN A 159 -73.30 -20.91 2.06
C GLN A 159 -73.29 -19.48 1.48
N HIS A 160 -72.13 -19.07 0.96
CA HIS A 160 -72.06 -18.56 -0.42
C HIS A 160 -70.70 -18.86 -1.07
N ASN A 161 -70.78 -19.29 -2.32
CA ASN A 161 -69.71 -19.65 -3.22
C ASN A 161 -69.04 -18.37 -3.76
N GLU A 162 -67.76 -18.13 -3.49
CA GLU A 162 -66.98 -17.07 -4.14
C GLU A 162 -65.51 -17.47 -4.33
N LYS A 163 -65.14 -17.79 -5.57
CA LYS A 163 -63.77 -17.56 -6.08
C LYS A 163 -63.69 -16.09 -6.53
N PRO A 164 -63.10 -15.21 -5.70
CA PRO A 164 -62.07 -14.29 -6.24
C PRO A 164 -60.87 -14.13 -5.27
N LYS A 165 -60.60 -15.08 -4.36
CA LYS A 165 -59.58 -14.90 -3.32
C LYS A 165 -58.12 -15.04 -3.77
N GLN A 166 -57.84 -15.64 -4.93
CA GLN A 166 -56.46 -16.01 -5.28
C GLN A 166 -55.69 -14.86 -5.98
N GLU A 167 -56.34 -14.08 -6.85
CA GLU A 167 -55.69 -12.95 -7.55
C GLU A 167 -55.41 -11.76 -6.62
N GLY A 168 -56.34 -11.43 -5.71
CA GLY A 168 -56.14 -10.38 -4.72
C GLY A 168 -55.01 -10.68 -3.72
N HIS A 169 -54.81 -11.97 -3.39
CA HIS A 169 -53.71 -12.41 -2.53
C HIS A 169 -52.35 -12.31 -3.22
N ILE A 170 -52.25 -12.66 -4.50
CA ILE A 170 -51.01 -12.54 -5.29
C ILE A 170 -50.66 -11.06 -5.48
N TRP A 171 -51.62 -10.22 -5.86
CA TRP A 171 -51.42 -8.78 -6.01
C TRP A 171 -51.01 -8.10 -4.70
N GLY A 172 -51.65 -8.48 -3.58
CA GLY A 172 -51.28 -7.99 -2.25
C GLY A 172 -49.87 -8.42 -1.83
N SER A 173 -49.48 -9.65 -2.14
CA SER A 173 -48.13 -10.17 -1.88
C SER A 173 -47.07 -9.47 -2.73
N MET A 174 -47.34 -9.25 -4.02
CA MET A 174 -46.46 -8.51 -4.92
C MET A 174 -46.29 -7.05 -4.47
N ARG A 175 -47.36 -6.37 -4.04
CA ARG A 175 -47.29 -5.01 -3.52
C ARG A 175 -46.47 -4.92 -2.24
N ARG A 176 -46.63 -5.88 -1.32
CA ARG A 176 -45.81 -5.97 -0.09
C ARG A 176 -44.34 -6.23 -0.41
N THR A 177 -44.06 -7.14 -1.34
CA THR A 177 -42.70 -7.45 -1.78
C THR A 177 -42.04 -6.25 -2.46
N ALA A 178 -42.75 -5.58 -3.37
CA ALA A 178 -42.28 -4.37 -4.03
C ALA A 178 -42.03 -3.23 -3.03
N PHE A 179 -42.89 -3.08 -2.02
CA PHE A 179 -42.69 -2.10 -0.96
C PHE A 179 -41.47 -2.42 -0.09
N ILE A 180 -41.28 -3.67 0.32
CA ILE A 180 -40.13 -4.10 1.14
C ILE A 180 -38.83 -3.96 0.34
N LEU A 181 -38.79 -4.43 -0.90
CA LEU A 181 -37.60 -4.33 -1.76
C LEU A 181 -37.32 -2.87 -2.14
N GLY A 182 -38.35 -2.09 -2.46
CA GLY A 182 -38.21 -0.68 -2.82
C GLY A 182 -37.74 0.18 -1.64
N SER A 183 -38.36 0.03 -0.47
CA SER A 183 -37.92 0.73 0.74
C SER A 183 -36.53 0.28 1.19
N GLY A 184 -36.22 -1.02 1.11
CA GLY A 184 -34.88 -1.55 1.38
C GLY A 184 -33.81 -0.98 0.44
N LEU A 185 -34.11 -0.89 -0.87
CA LEU A 185 -33.20 -0.29 -1.85
C LEU A 185 -33.00 1.21 -1.59
N LEU A 186 -34.06 1.95 -1.28
CA LEU A 186 -33.96 3.37 -0.95
C LEU A 186 -33.14 3.62 0.31
N LEU A 187 -33.36 2.81 1.36
CA LEU A 187 -32.56 2.88 2.59
C LEU A 187 -31.10 2.53 2.33
N LEU A 188 -30.83 1.52 1.50
CA LEU A 188 -29.47 1.13 1.12
C LEU A 188 -28.77 2.26 0.34
N VAL A 189 -29.45 2.87 -0.63
CA VAL A 189 -28.91 4.01 -1.39
C VAL A 189 -28.69 5.22 -0.49
N ALA A 190 -29.64 5.55 0.39
CA ALA A 190 -29.51 6.64 1.35
C ALA A 190 -28.35 6.39 2.33
N PHE A 191 -28.19 5.16 2.81
CA PHE A 191 -27.08 4.74 3.65
C PHE A 191 -25.74 4.86 2.91
N TRP A 192 -25.62 4.31 1.70
CA TRP A 192 -24.38 4.43 0.91
C TRP A 192 -24.02 5.88 0.60
N ASN A 193 -25.00 6.70 0.23
CA ASN A 193 -24.76 8.13 -0.01
C ASN A 193 -24.36 8.87 1.26
N SER A 194 -24.94 8.53 2.41
CA SER A 194 -24.57 9.12 3.71
C SER A 194 -23.17 8.70 4.12
N VAL A 195 -22.83 7.41 3.97
CA VAL A 195 -21.49 6.89 4.23
C VAL A 195 -20.49 7.56 3.30
N THR A 196 -20.70 7.57 1.98
CA THR A 196 -19.77 8.21 1.04
C THR A 196 -19.62 9.70 1.32
N TRP A 197 -20.70 10.41 1.68
CA TRP A 197 -20.62 11.82 2.08
C TRP A 197 -19.78 12.01 3.35
N HIS A 198 -20.02 11.23 4.40
CA HIS A 198 -19.23 11.30 5.64
C HIS A 198 -17.76 10.93 5.40
N LEU A 199 -17.49 9.91 4.59
CA LEU A 199 -16.14 9.54 4.19
C LEU A 199 -15.50 10.68 3.38
N GLN A 200 -16.18 11.27 2.40
CA GLN A 200 -15.62 12.41 1.65
C GLN A 200 -15.35 13.61 2.56
N ARG A 201 -16.24 13.90 3.51
CA ARG A 201 -16.08 15.01 4.46
C ARG A 201 -14.89 14.77 5.40
N PHE A 202 -14.79 13.59 6.00
CA PHE A 202 -13.71 13.26 6.92
C PHE A 202 -12.36 13.18 6.18
N TRP A 203 -12.32 12.54 5.01
CA TRP A 203 -11.09 12.43 4.22
C TRP A 203 -10.68 13.78 3.64
N GLY A 204 -11.63 14.61 3.21
CA GLY A 204 -11.37 15.97 2.76
C GLY A 204 -10.78 16.82 3.89
N ALA A 205 -11.42 16.85 5.06
CA ALA A 205 -10.93 17.58 6.23
C ALA A 205 -9.55 17.07 6.69
N SER A 206 -9.35 15.76 6.73
CA SER A 206 -8.07 15.11 7.03
C SER A 206 -7.01 15.51 5.99
N GLY A 207 -7.36 15.51 4.70
CA GLY A 207 -6.48 15.93 3.61
C GLY A 207 -6.00 17.36 3.76
N TYR A 208 -6.91 18.32 4.01
CA TYR A 208 -6.53 19.71 4.26
C TYR A 208 -5.64 19.86 5.50
N PHE A 209 -5.94 19.13 6.57
CA PHE A 209 -5.13 19.13 7.78
C PHE A 209 -3.69 18.66 7.48
N TRP A 210 -3.53 17.50 6.84
CA TRP A 210 -2.21 16.95 6.51
C TRP A 210 -1.45 17.83 5.51
N GLN A 211 -2.15 18.37 4.51
CA GLN A 211 -1.58 19.31 3.56
C GLN A 211 -1.05 20.57 4.27
N ALA A 212 -1.82 21.14 5.21
CA ALA A 212 -1.36 22.28 6.00
C ALA A 212 -0.15 21.96 6.88
N GLN A 213 -0.11 20.76 7.52
CA GLN A 213 1.06 20.33 8.29
C GLN A 213 2.28 20.13 7.39
N TRP A 214 2.09 19.55 6.21
CA TRP A 214 3.16 19.36 5.23
C TRP A 214 3.70 20.69 4.72
N GLU A 215 2.86 21.67 4.41
CA GLU A 215 3.31 23.00 3.98
C GLU A 215 4.06 23.74 5.09
N LYS A 216 3.60 23.62 6.34
CA LYS A 216 4.32 24.17 7.50
C LYS A 216 5.69 23.51 7.67
N LEU A 217 5.77 22.19 7.49
CA LEU A 217 7.04 21.47 7.53
C LEU A 217 7.94 21.91 6.37
N LEU A 218 7.43 21.91 5.14
CA LEU A 218 8.17 22.27 3.94
C LEU A 218 8.72 23.70 4.03
N SER A 219 7.92 24.66 4.50
CA SER A 219 8.36 26.05 4.70
C SER A 219 9.50 26.19 5.72
N THR A 220 9.57 25.30 6.72
CA THR A 220 10.70 25.26 7.67
C THR A 220 12.00 24.80 7.00
N PHE A 221 11.91 24.04 5.91
CA PHE A 221 13.04 23.48 5.16
C PHE A 221 13.18 24.09 3.75
N GLU A 222 12.62 25.28 3.51
CA GLU A 222 12.76 25.97 2.22
C GLU A 222 14.24 26.19 1.87
N GLY A 223 14.62 25.80 0.65
CA GLY A 223 16.03 25.80 0.19
C GLY A 223 16.89 24.64 0.72
N MET A 224 16.40 23.83 1.67
CA MET A 224 17.08 22.69 2.26
C MET A 224 16.29 21.38 2.12
N GLU A 225 15.57 21.22 1.01
CA GLU A 225 14.73 20.04 0.72
C GLU A 225 15.50 18.71 0.85
N TRP A 226 16.81 18.70 0.58
CA TRP A 226 17.66 17.53 0.73
C TRP A 226 17.79 17.08 2.19
N MET A 227 17.80 18.01 3.15
CA MET A 227 17.80 17.69 4.59
C MET A 227 16.46 17.09 4.98
N LEU A 228 15.36 17.69 4.51
CA LEU A 228 14.01 17.17 4.75
C LEU A 228 13.87 15.74 4.22
N TYR A 229 14.35 15.50 3.00
CA TYR A 229 14.41 14.16 2.42
C TYR A 229 15.25 13.20 3.26
N PHE A 230 16.44 13.60 3.71
CA PHE A 230 17.29 12.77 4.57
C PHE A 230 16.60 12.40 5.88
N ILE A 231 15.93 13.36 6.52
CA ILE A 231 15.16 13.12 7.76
C ILE A 231 14.03 12.13 7.48
N GLY A 232 13.22 12.36 6.45
CA GLY A 232 12.06 11.53 6.14
C GLY A 232 12.42 10.12 5.64
N ALA A 233 13.38 10.00 4.72
CA ALA A 233 13.71 8.73 4.09
C ALA A 233 14.73 7.89 4.89
N ILE A 234 15.47 8.46 5.83
CA ILE A 234 16.51 7.74 6.60
C ILE A 234 16.24 7.79 8.09
N GLN A 235 16.12 8.98 8.68
CA GLN A 235 16.07 9.11 10.14
C GLN A 235 14.76 8.57 10.71
N VAL A 236 13.61 8.90 10.12
CA VAL A 236 12.31 8.41 10.60
C VAL A 236 12.23 6.86 10.55
N PRO A 237 12.48 6.19 9.40
CA PRO A 237 12.48 4.72 9.35
C PRO A 237 13.56 4.10 10.24
N GLY A 238 14.75 4.70 10.30
CA GLY A 238 15.86 4.22 11.12
C GLY A 238 15.55 4.27 12.61
N LEU A 239 14.94 5.35 13.10
CA LEU A 239 14.50 5.47 14.49
C LEU A 239 13.43 4.44 14.83
N LEU A 240 12.46 4.20 13.94
CA LEU A 240 11.45 3.16 14.15
C LEU A 240 12.08 1.77 14.24
N PHE A 241 13.00 1.45 13.33
CA PHE A 241 13.74 0.19 13.34
C PHE A 241 14.50 0.00 14.66
N TRP A 242 15.32 0.96 15.08
CA TRP A 242 16.12 0.83 16.30
C TRP A 242 15.29 0.88 17.58
N SER A 243 14.19 1.66 17.60
CA SER A 243 13.31 1.71 18.77
C SER A 243 12.57 0.39 18.96
N PHE A 244 12.00 -0.16 17.89
CA PHE A 244 11.26 -1.41 17.95
C PHE A 244 12.18 -2.59 18.26
N ASN A 245 13.34 -2.67 17.59
CA ASN A 245 14.35 -3.69 17.89
C ASN A 245 14.99 -3.51 19.26
N GLY A 246 15.19 -2.28 19.73
CA GLY A 246 15.68 -2.02 21.08
C GLY A 246 14.77 -2.60 22.14
N PHE A 247 13.45 -2.45 21.97
CA PHE A 247 12.47 -3.06 22.85
C PHE A 247 12.52 -4.60 22.82
N LEU A 248 12.55 -5.20 21.62
CA LEU A 248 12.65 -6.65 21.47
C LEU A 248 13.96 -7.22 22.04
N LEU A 249 15.08 -6.50 21.85
CA LEU A 249 16.39 -6.90 22.37
C LEU A 249 16.44 -6.97 23.89
N VAL A 250 15.66 -6.14 24.59
CA VAL A 250 15.51 -6.28 26.05
C VAL A 250 14.93 -7.65 26.38
N VAL A 251 13.93 -8.11 25.63
CA VAL A 251 13.32 -9.43 25.81
C VAL A 251 14.27 -10.55 25.42
N ASP A 252 14.95 -10.43 24.28
CA ASP A 252 15.91 -11.41 23.78
C ASP A 252 17.11 -11.63 24.72
N THR A 253 17.56 -10.57 25.40
CA THR A 253 18.74 -10.63 26.29
C THR A 253 18.39 -10.97 27.73
N THR A 254 17.20 -10.58 28.22
CA THR A 254 16.81 -10.77 29.62
C THR A 254 15.78 -11.89 29.84
N GLY A 255 15.11 -12.35 28.78
CA GLY A 255 13.95 -13.25 28.87
C GLY A 255 12.68 -12.59 29.43
N LYS A 256 12.71 -11.29 29.72
CA LYS A 256 11.63 -10.53 30.36
C LYS A 256 11.20 -9.34 29.48
N PRO A 257 9.92 -8.91 29.58
CA PRO A 257 8.88 -9.42 30.45
C PRO A 257 8.17 -10.67 29.90
N ASN A 258 7.64 -11.49 30.82
CA ASN A 258 7.00 -12.78 30.49
C ASN A 258 5.78 -12.66 29.56
N PHE A 259 5.13 -11.49 29.53
CA PHE A 259 3.99 -11.28 28.64
C PHE A 259 4.40 -11.24 27.16
N ILE A 260 5.68 -11.00 26.85
CA ILE A 260 6.23 -11.06 25.48
C ILE A 260 6.91 -12.39 25.23
N SER A 261 7.79 -12.83 26.15
CA SER A 261 8.58 -14.04 25.93
C SER A 261 7.74 -15.31 25.75
N ARG A 262 6.51 -15.35 26.27
CA ARG A 262 5.55 -16.43 26.00
C ARG A 262 5.15 -16.61 24.53
N TYR A 263 5.34 -15.61 23.68
CA TYR A 263 5.02 -15.67 22.24
C TYR A 263 6.18 -16.19 21.39
N ARG A 264 7.27 -16.67 22.01
CA ARG A 264 8.43 -17.20 21.29
C ARG A 264 8.04 -18.41 20.45
N ILE A 265 8.50 -18.43 19.20
CA ILE A 265 8.24 -19.54 18.26
C ILE A 265 9.21 -20.70 18.55
N GLN A 266 10.52 -20.43 18.53
CA GLN A 266 11.57 -21.41 18.76
C GLN A 266 12.08 -21.39 20.20
N VAL A 267 11.35 -22.07 21.10
CA VAL A 267 11.67 -22.14 22.54
C VAL A 267 13.03 -22.80 22.80
N GLY A 268 13.83 -22.23 23.70
CA GLY A 268 15.15 -22.76 24.09
C GLY A 268 16.26 -22.49 23.07
N LYS A 269 15.98 -21.74 22.00
CA LYS A 269 16.99 -21.29 21.02
C LYS A 269 17.31 -19.81 21.21
N ASN A 270 18.59 -19.53 21.37
CA ASN A 270 19.12 -18.18 21.61
C ASN A 270 18.46 -17.52 22.85
N GLU A 271 18.30 -18.28 23.94
CA GLU A 271 17.70 -17.82 25.21
C GLU A 271 18.67 -18.08 26.39
N PRO A 272 19.29 -17.05 26.99
CA PRO A 272 19.40 -15.69 26.44
C PRO A 272 20.30 -15.66 25.21
N VAL A 273 20.19 -14.59 24.41
CA VAL A 273 21.06 -14.41 23.25
C VAL A 273 22.53 -14.29 23.66
N ASP A 274 23.42 -15.00 22.97
CA ASP A 274 24.87 -14.88 23.16
C ASP A 274 25.36 -13.45 22.85
N ALA A 275 25.96 -12.81 23.85
CA ALA A 275 26.33 -11.40 23.79
C ALA A 275 27.43 -11.09 22.76
N GLU A 276 28.37 -12.02 22.53
CA GLU A 276 29.46 -11.80 21.57
C GLU A 276 28.96 -11.96 20.13
N LYS A 277 28.14 -12.99 19.87
CA LYS A 277 27.43 -13.17 18.59
C LYS A 277 26.56 -11.96 18.28
N LEU A 278 25.78 -11.50 19.26
CA LEU A 278 24.93 -10.32 19.12
C LEU A 278 25.75 -9.07 18.80
N ARG A 279 26.84 -8.82 19.53
CA ARG A 279 27.72 -7.66 19.28
C ARG A 279 28.29 -7.67 17.86
N ARG A 280 28.74 -8.83 17.38
CA ARG A 280 29.24 -8.99 15.99
C ARG A 280 28.13 -8.74 14.96
N SER A 281 26.93 -9.24 15.22
CA SER A 281 25.77 -9.01 14.35
C SER A 281 25.36 -7.55 14.31
N ILE A 282 25.29 -6.87 15.46
CA ILE A 282 25.00 -5.42 15.54
C ILE A 282 26.03 -4.60 14.76
N ARG A 283 27.33 -4.93 14.86
CA ARG A 283 28.37 -4.25 14.05
C ARG A 283 28.12 -4.39 12.55
N THR A 284 27.73 -5.59 12.10
CA THR A 284 27.36 -5.81 10.68
C THR A 284 26.10 -5.04 10.31
N VAL A 285 25.08 -5.03 11.16
CA VAL A 285 23.82 -4.29 10.93
C VAL A 285 24.10 -2.79 10.78
N LEU A 286 24.89 -2.21 11.69
CA LEU A 286 25.30 -0.81 11.62
C LEU A 286 26.12 -0.52 10.36
N PHE A 287 27.05 -1.41 9.99
CA PHE A 287 27.79 -1.29 8.74
C PHE A 287 26.87 -1.30 7.52
N ASN A 288 25.96 -2.26 7.42
CA ASN A 288 25.01 -2.36 6.32
C ASN A 288 24.08 -1.13 6.26
N GLN A 289 23.62 -0.62 7.40
CA GLN A 289 22.74 0.54 7.45
C GLN A 289 23.47 1.84 7.06
N TYR A 290 24.65 2.11 7.62
CA TYR A 290 25.33 3.39 7.43
C TYR A 290 26.28 3.42 6.23
N MET A 291 26.95 2.31 5.91
CA MET A 291 27.93 2.27 4.82
C MET A 291 27.31 1.82 3.49
N ILE A 292 26.11 1.23 3.50
CA ILE A 292 25.43 0.75 2.29
C ILE A 292 24.09 1.45 2.10
N SER A 293 23.12 1.26 3.01
CA SER A 293 21.77 1.81 2.82
C SER A 293 21.76 3.34 2.80
N LEU A 294 22.50 4.00 3.69
CA LEU A 294 22.54 5.48 3.72
C LEU A 294 23.06 6.06 2.40
N PRO A 295 24.23 5.67 1.85
CA PRO A 295 24.65 6.11 0.52
C PRO A 295 23.63 5.82 -0.57
N MET A 296 22.99 4.64 -0.58
CA MET A 296 21.97 4.30 -1.57
C MET A 296 20.76 5.22 -1.50
N VAL A 297 20.25 5.54 -0.30
CA VAL A 297 19.11 6.45 -0.13
C VAL A 297 19.50 7.90 -0.44
N VAL A 298 20.73 8.32 -0.15
CA VAL A 298 21.25 9.64 -0.58
C VAL A 298 21.30 9.74 -2.10
N LEU A 299 21.81 8.70 -2.79
CA LEU A 299 21.85 8.64 -4.26
C LEU A 299 20.46 8.52 -4.90
N LEU A 300 19.47 8.02 -4.15
CA LEU A 300 18.09 7.95 -4.61
C LEU A 300 17.46 9.35 -4.78
N TYR A 301 17.84 10.33 -3.96
CA TYR A 301 17.28 11.69 -4.05
C TYR A 301 17.44 12.35 -5.43
N PRO A 302 18.65 12.43 -6.03
CA PRO A 302 18.81 12.99 -7.37
C PRO A 302 18.13 12.12 -8.43
N VAL A 303 18.05 10.79 -8.26
CA VAL A 303 17.32 9.91 -9.18
C VAL A 303 15.83 10.25 -9.18
N LEU A 304 15.21 10.43 -8.01
CA LEU A 304 13.81 10.85 -7.90
C LEU A 304 13.58 12.24 -8.50
N LYS A 305 14.54 13.17 -8.33
CA LYS A 305 14.50 14.50 -8.96
C LYS A 305 14.43 14.45 -10.50
N LEU A 306 14.88 13.37 -11.14
CA LEU A 306 14.74 13.18 -12.59
C LEU A 306 13.28 12.91 -13.02
N TRP A 307 12.46 12.34 -12.13
CA TRP A 307 11.05 12.06 -12.36
C TRP A 307 10.15 13.23 -11.94
N GLY A 308 10.54 13.95 -10.89
CA GLY A 308 9.82 15.10 -10.36
C GLY A 308 10.37 15.53 -9.01
N ASN A 309 9.78 16.53 -8.34
CA ASN A 309 10.23 16.90 -7.00
C ASN A 309 9.65 15.91 -5.95
N PRO A 310 10.47 15.09 -5.25
CA PRO A 310 9.97 14.23 -4.17
C PRO A 310 9.47 15.04 -2.97
N CYS A 311 9.95 16.27 -2.78
CA CYS A 311 9.51 17.21 -1.75
C CYS A 311 8.56 18.28 -2.30
N ARG A 312 7.78 17.96 -3.35
CA ARG A 312 6.79 18.89 -3.91
C ARG A 312 5.77 19.34 -2.85
N ARG A 313 5.16 20.50 -3.08
CA ARG A 313 4.23 21.12 -2.13
C ARG A 313 2.95 20.30 -1.93
N GLU A 314 2.43 19.68 -2.98
CA GLU A 314 1.18 18.92 -2.93
C GLU A 314 1.42 17.48 -2.47
N LEU A 315 0.77 17.09 -1.37
CA LEU A 315 0.73 15.70 -0.92
C LEU A 315 0.00 14.82 -1.95
N PRO A 316 0.36 13.53 -2.05
CA PRO A 316 -0.42 12.58 -2.82
C PRO A 316 -1.84 12.49 -2.26
N THR A 317 -2.82 12.37 -3.15
CA THR A 317 -4.20 12.06 -2.72
C THR A 317 -4.21 10.71 -2.01
N PHE A 318 -5.16 10.51 -1.09
CA PHE A 318 -5.24 9.25 -0.32
C PHE A 318 -5.32 8.02 -1.23
N HIS A 319 -6.12 8.06 -2.29
CA HIS A 319 -6.24 6.96 -3.25
C HIS A 319 -4.94 6.71 -4.03
N TRP A 320 -4.23 7.77 -4.41
CA TRP A 320 -2.93 7.64 -5.08
C TRP A 320 -1.89 7.03 -4.14
N PHE A 321 -1.87 7.47 -2.89
CA PHE A 321 -1.01 6.91 -1.86
C PHE A 321 -1.28 5.40 -1.64
N LEU A 322 -2.55 4.96 -1.62
CA LEU A 322 -2.89 3.54 -1.53
C LEU A 322 -2.45 2.73 -2.77
N LEU A 323 -2.57 3.33 -3.96
CA LEU A 323 -2.07 2.72 -5.19
C LEU A 323 -0.54 2.57 -5.13
N GLU A 324 0.17 3.61 -4.70
CA GLU A 324 1.63 3.59 -4.50
C GLU A 324 2.02 2.45 -3.55
N LEU A 325 1.41 2.35 -2.37
CA LEU A 325 1.69 1.25 -1.43
C LEU A 325 1.45 -0.13 -2.06
N THR A 326 0.35 -0.30 -2.81
CA THR A 326 0.06 -1.56 -3.49
C THR A 326 1.14 -1.91 -4.50
N VAL A 327 1.55 -0.93 -5.33
CA VAL A 327 2.61 -1.10 -6.33
C VAL A 327 3.94 -1.41 -5.66
N PHE A 328 4.29 -0.73 -4.57
CA PHE A 328 5.53 -0.97 -3.84
C PHE A 328 5.59 -2.40 -3.28
N THR A 329 4.51 -2.85 -2.64
CA THR A 329 4.40 -4.22 -2.10
C THR A 329 4.50 -5.28 -3.19
N LEU A 330 3.87 -5.08 -4.36
CA LEU A 330 3.97 -6.04 -5.47
C LEU A 330 5.39 -6.09 -6.06
N ILE A 331 6.05 -4.93 -6.20
CA ILE A 331 7.42 -4.86 -6.69
C ILE A 331 8.38 -5.51 -5.70
N GLU A 332 8.22 -5.23 -4.40
CA GLU A 332 9.01 -5.84 -3.34
C GLU A 332 8.85 -7.36 -3.36
N GLU A 333 7.62 -7.88 -3.41
CA GLU A 333 7.36 -9.34 -3.48
C GLU A 333 8.10 -9.98 -4.66
N VAL A 334 8.04 -9.38 -5.85
CA VAL A 334 8.72 -9.91 -7.05
C VAL A 334 10.23 -9.86 -6.91
N LEU A 335 10.79 -8.70 -6.58
CA LEU A 335 12.24 -8.51 -6.54
C LEU A 335 12.86 -9.29 -5.37
N PHE A 336 12.23 -9.28 -4.20
CA PHE A 336 12.67 -10.02 -3.04
C PHE A 336 12.63 -11.53 -3.33
N TYR A 337 11.50 -12.07 -3.78
CA TYR A 337 11.36 -13.50 -4.03
C TYR A 337 12.43 -14.05 -4.96
N TYR A 338 12.63 -13.42 -6.13
CA TYR A 338 13.58 -13.93 -7.11
C TYR A 338 15.03 -13.72 -6.70
N SER A 339 15.37 -12.59 -6.09
CA SER A 339 16.74 -12.35 -5.59
C SER A 339 17.07 -13.30 -4.44
N HIS A 340 16.17 -13.44 -3.48
CA HIS A 340 16.34 -14.31 -2.32
C HIS A 340 16.47 -15.77 -2.75
N ARG A 341 15.58 -16.27 -3.62
CA ARG A 341 15.68 -17.62 -4.16
C ARG A 341 16.96 -17.85 -4.97
N LEU A 342 17.43 -16.84 -5.72
CA LEU A 342 18.71 -16.91 -6.42
C LEU A 342 19.89 -17.01 -5.45
N LEU A 343 19.86 -16.25 -4.36
CA LEU A 343 20.91 -16.27 -3.34
C LEU A 343 20.97 -17.61 -2.58
N HIS A 344 19.88 -18.38 -2.56
CA HIS A 344 19.85 -19.78 -2.09
C HIS A 344 20.44 -20.80 -3.05
N HIS A 345 20.76 -20.42 -4.28
CA HIS A 345 21.48 -21.31 -5.18
C HIS A 345 22.85 -21.69 -4.57
N PRO A 346 23.30 -22.96 -4.62
CA PRO A 346 24.46 -23.45 -3.86
C PRO A 346 25.74 -22.62 -3.99
N THR A 347 25.96 -22.03 -5.16
CA THR A 347 27.11 -21.15 -5.45
C THR A 347 27.06 -19.84 -4.65
N PHE A 348 25.89 -19.21 -4.58
CA PHE A 348 25.70 -17.93 -3.91
C PHE A 348 25.45 -18.13 -2.42
N TYR A 349 24.72 -19.18 -2.03
CA TYR A 349 24.39 -19.46 -0.63
C TYR A 349 25.65 -19.54 0.22
N LYS A 350 26.61 -20.38 -0.17
CA LYS A 350 27.84 -20.61 0.60
C LYS A 350 28.67 -19.34 0.82
N LYS A 351 28.61 -18.38 -0.12
CA LYS A 351 29.47 -17.19 -0.15
C LYS A 351 28.79 -15.93 0.39
N ILE A 352 27.47 -15.83 0.22
CA ILE A 352 26.71 -14.60 0.43
C ILE A 352 25.65 -14.87 1.51
N HIS A 353 24.68 -15.72 1.20
CA HIS A 353 23.45 -15.81 2.01
C HIS A 353 23.58 -16.66 3.27
N LYS A 354 24.57 -17.54 3.35
CA LYS A 354 24.84 -18.35 4.55
C LYS A 354 25.05 -17.48 5.80
N LYS A 355 25.61 -16.27 5.64
CA LYS A 355 25.80 -15.33 6.75
C LYS A 355 24.47 -14.96 7.40
N HIS A 356 23.46 -14.63 6.60
CA HIS A 356 22.12 -14.31 7.09
C HIS A 356 21.51 -15.48 7.88
N HIS A 357 21.69 -16.69 7.37
CA HIS A 357 21.24 -17.95 7.98
C HIS A 357 22.07 -18.46 9.17
N GLU A 358 23.04 -17.69 9.67
CA GLU A 358 23.73 -18.02 10.94
C GLU A 358 22.79 -17.94 12.16
N TRP A 359 21.62 -17.34 12.00
CA TRP A 359 20.57 -17.20 13.01
C TRP A 359 19.34 -18.04 12.64
N THR A 360 19.43 -19.36 12.81
CA THR A 360 18.31 -20.27 12.52
C THR A 360 17.06 -20.02 13.36
N ALA A 361 17.24 -19.39 14.53
CA ALA A 361 16.18 -18.78 15.34
C ALA A 361 16.44 -17.27 15.34
N PRO A 362 15.85 -16.53 14.39
CA PRO A 362 16.13 -15.11 14.21
C PRO A 362 15.59 -14.28 15.38
N ILE A 363 16.14 -13.07 15.53
CA ILE A 363 15.67 -12.01 16.41
C ILE A 363 15.58 -10.72 15.59
N GLY A 364 14.74 -9.76 15.96
CA GLY A 364 14.33 -8.70 15.02
C GLY A 364 15.50 -7.92 14.38
N VAL A 365 16.54 -7.61 15.17
CA VAL A 365 17.68 -6.79 14.72
C VAL A 365 18.51 -7.48 13.64
N ILE A 366 18.47 -8.82 13.56
CA ILE A 366 19.27 -9.59 12.61
C ILE A 366 18.65 -9.62 11.21
N SER A 367 17.47 -9.05 11.02
CA SER A 367 16.91 -8.81 9.69
C SER A 367 17.87 -8.04 8.77
N PHE A 368 18.75 -7.22 9.33
CA PHE A 368 19.79 -6.47 8.60
C PHE A 368 21.18 -7.14 8.67
N TYR A 369 21.28 -8.29 9.35
CA TYR A 369 22.50 -9.08 9.42
C TYR A 369 22.64 -9.91 8.14
N ALA A 370 23.30 -9.33 7.15
CA ALA A 370 23.48 -9.93 5.83
C ALA A 370 24.86 -9.64 5.25
N HIS A 371 25.25 -10.39 4.23
CA HIS A 371 26.41 -10.04 3.41
C HIS A 371 26.10 -8.75 2.61
N PRO A 372 27.07 -7.83 2.37
CA PRO A 372 26.82 -6.57 1.65
C PRO A 372 26.06 -6.71 0.33
N ILE A 373 26.42 -7.70 -0.50
CA ILE A 373 25.74 -7.97 -1.78
C ILE A 373 24.27 -8.35 -1.57
N GLU A 374 23.97 -9.20 -0.60
CA GLU A 374 22.59 -9.55 -0.26
C GLU A 374 21.82 -8.35 0.28
N HIS A 375 22.46 -7.56 1.14
CA HIS A 375 21.85 -6.35 1.69
C HIS A 375 21.48 -5.34 0.60
N VAL A 376 22.27 -5.24 -0.47
CA VAL A 376 21.91 -4.43 -1.64
C VAL A 376 20.79 -5.09 -2.43
N VAL A 377 20.98 -6.35 -2.85
CA VAL A 377 20.16 -6.98 -3.90
C VAL A 377 18.81 -7.49 -3.38
N SER A 378 18.77 -8.01 -2.16
CA SER A 378 17.56 -8.60 -1.57
C SER A 378 16.93 -7.72 -0.51
N ASN A 379 17.68 -6.88 0.21
CA ASN A 379 17.04 -6.02 1.23
C ASN A 379 16.73 -4.62 0.69
N THR A 380 17.74 -3.92 0.17
CA THR A 380 17.61 -2.48 -0.10
C THR A 380 16.94 -2.20 -1.46
N LEU A 381 17.36 -2.86 -2.54
CA LEU A 381 16.80 -2.62 -3.87
C LEU A 381 15.30 -2.95 -3.98
N PRO A 382 14.78 -4.09 -3.47
CA PRO A 382 13.36 -4.42 -3.58
C PRO A 382 12.45 -3.34 -2.97
N VAL A 383 12.88 -2.76 -1.84
CA VAL A 383 12.15 -1.68 -1.15
C VAL A 383 12.24 -0.35 -1.92
N MET A 384 13.37 -0.04 -2.57
CA MET A 384 13.59 1.24 -3.25
C MET A 384 12.98 1.33 -4.65
N VAL A 385 12.88 0.23 -5.38
CA VAL A 385 12.46 0.26 -6.81
C VAL A 385 11.03 0.74 -6.99
N GLY A 386 10.11 0.40 -6.07
CA GLY A 386 8.72 0.86 -6.12
C GLY A 386 8.61 2.39 -6.16
N PRO A 387 9.14 3.10 -5.14
CA PRO A 387 9.13 4.57 -5.13
C PRO A 387 9.87 5.22 -6.30
N ILE A 388 10.93 4.59 -6.82
CA ILE A 388 11.63 5.07 -8.02
C ILE A 388 10.68 5.06 -9.22
N LEU A 389 10.04 3.91 -9.49
CA LEU A 389 9.18 3.72 -10.66
C LEU A 389 7.97 4.64 -10.64
N MET A 390 7.47 4.98 -9.45
CA MET A 390 6.30 5.84 -9.28
C MET A 390 6.64 7.33 -9.14
N GLY A 391 7.92 7.72 -9.07
CA GLY A 391 8.32 9.13 -8.85
C GLY A 391 7.72 9.71 -7.56
N SER A 392 7.70 8.91 -6.50
CA SER A 392 6.81 9.13 -5.36
C SER A 392 7.17 10.31 -4.48
N HIS A 393 6.15 10.81 -3.76
CA HIS A 393 6.31 11.86 -2.76
C HIS A 393 7.11 11.38 -1.55
N LEU A 394 7.82 12.29 -0.86
CA LEU A 394 8.57 11.97 0.36
C LEU A 394 7.68 11.36 1.45
N SER A 395 6.41 11.78 1.56
CA SER A 395 5.47 11.18 2.52
C SER A 395 5.24 9.70 2.23
N SER A 396 5.06 9.33 0.95
CA SER A 396 4.89 7.95 0.51
C SER A 396 6.14 7.13 0.76
N ILE A 397 7.31 7.67 0.42
CA ILE A 397 8.61 7.04 0.65
C ILE A 397 8.85 6.80 2.15
N THR A 398 8.63 7.82 2.98
CA THR A 398 8.83 7.77 4.43
C THR A 398 7.95 6.70 5.07
N MET A 399 6.66 6.69 4.72
CA MET A 399 5.73 5.69 5.25
C MET A 399 6.09 4.29 4.75
N TRP A 400 6.37 4.13 3.46
CA TRP A 400 6.74 2.84 2.87
C TRP A 400 7.99 2.25 3.51
N PHE A 401 9.08 3.01 3.60
CA PHE A 401 10.31 2.53 4.23
C PHE A 401 10.10 2.21 5.71
N SER A 402 9.29 3.00 6.42
CA SER A 402 8.94 2.71 7.82
C SER A 402 8.16 1.39 7.95
N LEU A 403 7.15 1.18 7.11
CA LEU A 403 6.35 -0.05 7.10
C LEU A 403 7.19 -1.26 6.72
N ALA A 404 8.01 -1.16 5.67
CA ALA A 404 8.90 -2.23 5.23
C ALA A 404 9.85 -2.65 6.37
N LEU A 405 10.52 -1.70 7.04
CA LEU A 405 11.41 -2.02 8.16
C LEU A 405 10.69 -2.66 9.36
N ILE A 406 9.48 -2.20 9.68
CA ILE A 406 8.67 -2.79 10.74
C ILE A 406 8.25 -4.21 10.36
N ILE A 407 7.71 -4.44 9.17
CA ILE A 407 7.28 -5.76 8.70
C ILE A 407 8.46 -6.73 8.63
N THR A 408 9.60 -6.30 8.09
CA THR A 408 10.83 -7.08 8.07
C THR A 408 11.34 -7.40 9.48
N THR A 409 11.20 -6.49 10.43
CA THR A 409 11.52 -6.76 11.84
C THR A 409 10.57 -7.80 12.42
N ILE A 410 9.26 -7.66 12.18
CA ILE A 410 8.23 -8.60 12.66
C ILE A 410 8.52 -9.99 12.12
N SER A 411 8.80 -10.14 10.82
CA SER A 411 9.08 -11.46 10.21
C SER A 411 10.32 -12.17 10.77
N HIS A 412 11.24 -11.42 11.39
CA HIS A 412 12.47 -11.95 12.00
C HIS A 412 12.46 -11.95 13.52
N CYS A 413 11.44 -11.39 14.18
CA CYS A 413 11.53 -11.13 15.61
C CYS A 413 11.56 -12.38 16.48
N GLY A 414 11.16 -13.53 15.94
CA GLY A 414 11.07 -14.79 16.67
C GLY A 414 9.88 -14.87 17.63
N TYR A 415 8.97 -13.89 17.59
CA TYR A 415 7.77 -13.79 18.43
C TYR A 415 6.51 -13.65 17.59
N HIS A 416 5.54 -14.53 17.78
CA HIS A 416 4.21 -14.37 17.18
C HIS A 416 3.32 -13.47 18.03
N LEU A 417 3.56 -12.15 17.93
CA LEU A 417 2.89 -11.15 18.77
C LEU A 417 1.44 -10.89 18.34
N PRO A 418 0.55 -10.54 19.29
CA PRO A 418 -0.83 -10.15 18.98
C PRO A 418 -0.91 -8.92 18.05
N PHE A 419 -1.90 -8.93 17.16
CA PHE A 419 -2.23 -7.86 16.21
C PHE A 419 -1.16 -7.52 15.17
N LEU A 420 -0.09 -8.32 15.08
CA LEU A 420 0.98 -8.18 14.10
C LEU A 420 0.96 -9.34 13.08
N PRO A 421 1.43 -9.12 11.84
CA PRO A 421 1.56 -10.19 10.85
C PRO A 421 2.36 -11.38 11.39
N SER A 422 2.01 -12.59 10.93
CA SER A 422 2.66 -13.81 11.43
C SER A 422 4.10 -13.92 10.91
N PRO A 423 5.08 -14.14 11.81
CA PRO A 423 6.46 -14.45 11.42
C PRO A 423 6.72 -15.91 11.04
N GLU A 424 5.77 -16.83 11.26
CA GLU A 424 5.94 -18.29 11.12
C GLU A 424 6.50 -18.70 9.74
N PHE A 425 6.10 -18.01 8.67
CA PHE A 425 6.55 -18.29 7.31
C PHE A 425 8.05 -18.07 7.14
N HIS A 426 8.57 -16.95 7.63
CA HIS A 426 9.98 -16.61 7.50
C HIS A 426 10.83 -17.27 8.60
N ASP A 427 10.28 -17.49 9.78
CA ASP A 427 10.94 -18.32 10.81
C ASP A 427 11.18 -19.75 10.29
N TYR A 428 10.17 -20.35 9.65
CA TYR A 428 10.31 -21.65 8.98
C TYR A 428 11.35 -21.64 7.86
N HIS A 429 11.47 -20.52 7.13
CA HIS A 429 12.52 -20.32 6.13
C HIS A 429 13.93 -20.42 6.76
N HIS A 430 14.18 -19.72 7.87
CA HIS A 430 15.46 -19.80 8.62
C HIS A 430 15.73 -21.20 9.21
N LEU A 431 14.68 -22.00 9.43
CA LEU A 431 14.82 -23.37 9.91
C LEU A 431 15.14 -24.39 8.79
N LYS A 432 14.55 -24.22 7.59
CA LYS A 432 14.63 -25.22 6.50
C LYS A 432 15.49 -24.80 5.31
N PHE A 433 15.76 -23.51 5.14
CA PHE A 433 16.60 -22.89 4.11
C PHE A 433 16.13 -23.03 2.66
N ASN A 434 15.15 -23.90 2.34
CA ASN A 434 14.80 -24.23 0.96
C ASN A 434 13.31 -24.05 0.61
N GLN A 435 12.56 -23.36 1.45
CA GLN A 435 11.13 -23.06 1.31
C GLN A 435 10.87 -21.61 1.74
N CYS A 436 9.73 -21.03 1.35
CA CYS A 436 9.24 -19.75 1.89
C CYS A 436 10.19 -18.56 1.63
N TYR A 437 10.40 -18.21 0.35
CA TYR A 437 11.35 -17.16 -0.05
C TYR A 437 10.75 -15.75 -0.14
N GLY A 438 9.44 -15.63 -0.35
CA GLY A 438 8.75 -14.37 -0.59
C GLY A 438 8.44 -13.59 0.69
N VAL A 439 7.98 -12.36 0.50
CA VAL A 439 7.52 -11.47 1.58
C VAL A 439 6.06 -11.79 1.93
N LEU A 440 5.22 -11.90 0.90
CA LEU A 440 3.79 -12.22 1.01
C LEU A 440 3.49 -13.72 0.90
N GLY A 441 4.39 -14.48 0.28
CA GLY A 441 4.18 -15.91 -0.02
C GLY A 441 3.35 -16.18 -1.27
N VAL A 442 2.93 -15.14 -2.00
CA VAL A 442 2.17 -15.30 -3.26
C VAL A 442 3.02 -16.01 -4.30
N LEU A 443 4.27 -15.57 -4.48
CA LEU A 443 5.18 -16.21 -5.42
C LEU A 443 5.64 -17.59 -4.94
N ASP A 444 5.69 -17.83 -3.63
CA ASP A 444 5.94 -19.17 -3.12
C ASP A 444 4.83 -20.14 -3.49
N HIS A 445 3.57 -19.72 -3.34
CA HIS A 445 2.44 -20.54 -3.73
C HIS A 445 2.47 -20.84 -5.23
N LEU A 446 2.70 -19.82 -6.06
CA LEU A 446 2.76 -19.97 -7.52
C LEU A 446 3.90 -20.88 -7.99
N HIS A 447 5.04 -20.89 -7.29
CA HIS A 447 6.19 -21.72 -7.64
C HIS A 447 6.28 -23.02 -6.83
N GLY A 448 5.34 -23.28 -5.93
CA GLY A 448 5.32 -24.45 -5.04
C GLY A 448 6.43 -24.49 -3.99
N THR A 449 7.01 -23.33 -3.64
CA THR A 449 8.08 -23.23 -2.63
C THR A 449 7.57 -23.08 -1.20
N ASP A 450 6.26 -23.20 -0.97
CA ASP A 450 5.61 -23.29 0.35
C ASP A 450 4.94 -24.66 0.62
N THR A 451 5.13 -25.64 -0.26
CA THR A 451 4.41 -26.92 -0.20
C THR A 451 4.70 -27.73 1.06
N LEU A 452 5.96 -27.77 1.50
CA LEU A 452 6.32 -28.43 2.75
C LEU A 452 5.86 -27.63 3.96
N PHE A 453 5.91 -26.30 3.90
CA PHE A 453 5.44 -25.44 4.97
C PHE A 453 3.95 -25.69 5.26
N LYS A 454 3.12 -25.79 4.22
CA LYS A 454 1.68 -26.09 4.32
C LYS A 454 1.33 -27.39 5.03
N GLN A 455 2.29 -28.31 5.17
CA GLN A 455 2.12 -29.60 5.85
C GLN A 455 2.55 -29.55 7.33
N THR A 456 2.93 -28.38 7.84
CA THR A 456 3.50 -28.21 9.18
C THR A 456 2.52 -27.51 10.13
N LYS A 457 2.76 -27.69 11.44
CA LYS A 457 2.06 -26.91 12.48
C LYS A 457 2.35 -25.40 12.39
N ALA A 458 3.52 -25.00 11.89
CA ALA A 458 3.85 -23.59 11.68
C ALA A 458 2.88 -22.93 10.67
N TYR A 459 2.43 -23.66 9.64
CA TYR A 459 1.40 -23.15 8.72
C TYR A 459 0.03 -23.02 9.38
N GLU A 460 -0.38 -23.98 10.22
CA GLU A 460 -1.62 -23.85 11.00
C GLU A 460 -1.58 -22.63 11.93
N ARG A 461 -0.39 -22.30 12.45
CA ARG A 461 -0.15 -21.10 13.27
C ARG A 461 0.07 -19.84 12.42
N HIS A 462 0.21 -19.90 11.10
CA HIS A 462 0.49 -18.75 10.24
C HIS A 462 -0.77 -17.90 9.99
N ILE A 463 -1.30 -17.31 11.05
CA ILE A 463 -2.50 -16.46 11.06
C ILE A 463 -2.27 -15.20 11.89
N LEU A 464 -3.07 -14.16 11.66
CA LEU A 464 -3.07 -12.96 12.51
C LEU A 464 -3.60 -13.33 13.91
N LEU A 465 -2.77 -13.16 14.94
CA LEU A 465 -3.17 -13.43 16.31
C LEU A 465 -4.02 -12.27 16.84
N LEU A 466 -5.33 -12.46 16.96
CA LEU A 466 -6.26 -11.44 17.48
C LEU A 466 -6.47 -11.53 19.00
N GLY A 467 -6.10 -12.65 19.62
CA GLY A 467 -6.21 -12.89 21.06
C GLY A 467 -4.90 -12.68 21.81
N LEU A 468 -4.96 -12.80 23.14
CA LEU A 468 -3.77 -12.73 24.00
C LEU A 468 -3.19 -14.10 24.36
N THR A 469 -3.84 -15.19 23.98
CA THR A 469 -3.33 -16.55 24.17
C THR A 469 -2.30 -16.88 23.07
N PRO A 470 -1.08 -17.31 23.41
CA PRO A 470 -0.09 -17.74 22.42
C PRO A 470 -0.60 -18.85 21.50
N LEU A 471 -0.20 -18.83 20.23
CA LEU A 471 -0.63 -19.84 19.26
C LEU A 471 -0.07 -21.23 19.52
N SER A 472 1.06 -21.33 20.24
CA SER A 472 1.60 -22.58 20.76
C SER A 472 0.68 -23.24 21.79
N GLU A 473 -0.16 -22.46 22.48
CA GLU A 473 -1.16 -22.98 23.43
C GLU A 473 -2.49 -23.30 22.73
N SER A 474 -2.95 -22.43 21.81
CA SER A 474 -4.22 -22.67 21.10
C SER A 474 -4.10 -23.75 20.01
N ILE A 475 -2.93 -23.93 19.42
CA ILE A 475 -2.61 -24.96 18.43
C ILE A 475 -1.36 -25.70 18.92
N PRO A 476 -1.49 -26.61 19.90
CA PRO A 476 -0.35 -27.28 20.52
C PRO A 476 0.33 -28.28 19.59
N ASP A 477 1.61 -28.52 19.84
CA ASP A 477 2.34 -29.62 19.21
C ASP A 477 1.76 -30.97 19.65
N PRO A 478 1.80 -32.00 18.80
CA PRO A 478 1.40 -33.33 19.21
C PRO A 478 2.29 -33.81 20.37
N PRO A 479 1.74 -34.56 21.34
CA PRO A 479 2.53 -35.06 22.47
C PRO A 479 3.71 -35.87 21.93
N LYS A 480 4.92 -35.55 22.41
CA LYS A 480 6.11 -36.35 22.10
C LYS A 480 5.81 -37.79 22.53
N LYS A 481 5.92 -38.75 21.61
CA LYS A 481 5.92 -40.17 21.99
C LYS A 481 7.04 -40.35 23.01
N MET A 482 6.68 -40.79 24.22
CA MET A 482 7.66 -41.28 25.18
C MET A 482 8.26 -42.53 24.57
N GLU A 483 9.51 -42.44 24.10
CA GLU A 483 10.34 -43.60 23.73
C GLU A 483 10.95 -44.24 24.97
#